data_AF-A0A2H0KR12-F1
#
_entry.id   AF-A0A2H0KR12-F1
#
_cell.length_a   1.000
_cell.length_b   1.000
_cell.length_c   1.000
_cell.angle_alpha   90.00
_cell.angle_beta   90.00
_cell.angle_gamma   90.00
#
_symmetry.space_group_name_H-M   'P 1'
#
loop_
_entity.id
_entity.type
_entity.pdbx_description
1 polymer ?
#
loop_
_entity_poly.entity_id
_entity_poly.type
_entity_poly.pdbx_seq_one_letter_code
_entity_poly.pdbx_strand_id
1 'polypeptide(L)'
;MLTKWFRMALHLDAIGKAQWLFTKIKFFKQFEGRPIAQYSRKDYLTHRDRAFSLAKERIGHFNGFYGYKFNKINIKNQKTRWGSCSKRGNLNFNYKILFLSQGLSDYIIVHELCHLGEFNHSRKFWNLVAKTVPDYLKIKSELKKTGISFD
;
A
#
# COMPACT_ATOMS: atom_id res chain seq x y z
N MET A 1 36.75 8.71 15.92
CA MET A 1 36.72 7.74 14.81
C MET A 1 35.43 6.94 14.90
N LEU A 2 34.49 7.21 13.99
CA LEU A 2 33.13 6.68 13.93
C LEU A 2 33.09 5.29 13.26
N THR A 3 33.16 4.20 14.03
CA THR A 3 33.00 2.85 13.45
C THR A 3 32.37 1.86 14.44
N LYS A 4 31.04 1.91 14.60
CA LYS A 4 30.18 0.73 14.89
C LYS A 4 28.68 1.05 14.90
N TRP A 5 28.32 2.30 15.21
CA TRP A 5 26.93 2.74 15.35
C TRP A 5 26.16 2.93 14.02
N PHE A 6 26.85 2.97 12.88
CA PHE A 6 26.22 3.22 11.57
C PHE A 6 25.67 1.96 10.87
N ARG A 7 26.02 0.75 11.34
CA ARG A 7 25.57 -0.52 10.73
C ARG A 7 24.36 -1.17 11.42
N MET A 8 23.94 -0.68 12.59
CA MET A 8 22.73 -1.16 13.28
C MET A 8 21.46 -0.34 12.96
N ALA A 9 21.61 0.90 12.49
CA ALA A 9 20.48 1.79 12.22
C ALA A 9 19.75 1.51 10.88
N LEU A 10 20.32 0.72 9.98
CA LEU A 10 19.72 0.42 8.66
C LEU A 10 18.95 -0.90 8.60
N HIS A 11 18.84 -1.64 9.71
CA HIS A 11 18.17 -2.94 9.73
C HIS A 11 16.93 -3.01 10.64
N LEU A 12 16.63 -1.96 11.41
CA LEU A 12 15.50 -1.92 12.33
C LEU A 12 14.33 -1.02 11.88
N ASP A 13 14.46 -0.29 10.76
CA ASP A 13 13.40 0.61 10.27
C ASP A 13 12.43 -0.03 9.24
N ALA A 14 12.77 -1.20 8.69
CA ALA A 14 11.99 -1.81 7.61
C ALA A 14 11.06 -2.96 8.05
N ILE A 15 11.18 -3.43 9.31
CA ILE A 15 10.52 -4.65 9.79
C ILE A 15 9.27 -4.31 10.64
N GLY A 16 9.24 -3.21 11.38
CA GLY A 16 8.14 -2.89 12.30
C GLY A 16 6.84 -2.36 11.68
N LYS A 17 6.90 -1.60 10.58
CA LYS A 17 5.75 -0.76 10.14
C LYS A 17 4.57 -1.50 9.49
N ALA A 18 4.76 -2.75 9.06
CA ALA A 18 3.74 -3.47 8.29
C ALA A 18 3.51 -4.92 8.71
N GLN A 19 4.27 -5.42 9.70
CA GLN A 19 4.00 -6.71 10.30
C GLN A 19 2.67 -6.71 11.09
N TRP A 20 2.20 -5.53 11.54
CA TRP A 20 1.02 -5.40 12.39
C TRP A 20 -0.29 -5.08 11.68
N LEU A 21 -0.30 -4.63 10.41
CA LEU A 21 -1.55 -4.61 9.64
C LEU A 21 -2.17 -6.01 9.66
N PHE A 22 -1.35 -7.06 9.56
CA PHE A 22 -1.73 -8.46 9.74
C PHE A 22 -2.22 -8.82 11.15
N THR A 23 -1.81 -8.10 12.18
CA THR A 23 -2.17 -8.37 13.59
C THR A 23 -3.52 -7.76 13.98
N LYS A 24 -3.91 -6.60 13.42
CA LYS A 24 -5.29 -6.08 13.53
C LYS A 24 -6.20 -6.37 12.34
N ILE A 25 -5.68 -7.08 11.34
CA ILE A 25 -6.42 -8.04 10.51
C ILE A 25 -6.98 -9.23 11.37
N LYS A 26 -7.27 -9.06 12.67
CA LYS A 26 -8.28 -9.90 13.33
C LYS A 26 -9.66 -9.78 12.66
N PHE A 27 -9.87 -8.73 11.84
CA PHE A 27 -11.05 -8.57 10.99
C PHE A 27 -11.05 -9.48 9.73
N PHE A 28 -9.89 -9.96 9.24
CA PHE A 28 -9.82 -10.82 8.04
C PHE A 28 -9.46 -12.27 8.39
N LYS A 29 -9.87 -12.73 9.58
CA LYS A 29 -9.80 -14.16 9.91
C LYS A 29 -10.65 -15.03 8.97
N GLN A 30 -11.55 -14.45 8.18
CA GLN A 30 -12.39 -15.17 7.23
C GLN A 30 -12.58 -14.34 5.94
N PHE A 31 -11.74 -14.55 4.94
CA PHE A 31 -12.17 -14.37 3.55
C PHE A 31 -12.65 -15.75 3.09
N GLU A 32 -13.96 -15.88 2.82
CA GLU A 32 -14.63 -17.16 2.52
C GLU A 32 -14.34 -18.27 3.56
N GLY A 33 -14.20 -17.91 4.85
CA GLY A 33 -13.95 -18.89 5.91
C GLY A 33 -12.54 -19.50 5.92
N ARG A 34 -11.61 -19.05 5.07
CA ARG A 34 -10.23 -19.57 5.02
C ARG A 34 -9.23 -18.59 5.64
N PRO A 35 -8.25 -19.08 6.43
CA PRO A 35 -7.15 -18.26 6.88
C PRO A 35 -6.27 -17.88 5.67
N ILE A 36 -6.02 -16.58 5.48
CA ILE A 36 -5.03 -16.11 4.50
C ILE A 36 -3.66 -16.65 4.93
N ALA A 37 -3.14 -17.65 4.21
CA ALA A 37 -1.82 -18.21 4.48
C ALA A 37 -0.78 -17.12 4.25
N GLN A 38 -0.28 -16.52 5.34
CA GLN A 38 0.22 -15.14 5.39
C GLN A 38 1.14 -14.71 4.25
N TYR A 39 1.93 -15.62 3.64
CA TYR A 39 2.79 -15.33 2.48
C TYR A 39 2.97 -16.51 1.52
N SER A 40 2.05 -17.48 1.47
CA SER A 40 2.29 -18.67 0.64
C SER A 40 2.33 -18.31 -0.85
N ARG A 41 3.28 -18.91 -1.59
CA ARG A 41 3.39 -18.73 -3.04
C ARG A 41 2.10 -19.16 -3.74
N LYS A 42 1.46 -20.24 -3.27
CA LYS A 42 0.19 -20.73 -3.78
C LYS A 42 -0.91 -19.67 -3.66
N ASP A 43 -1.10 -19.10 -2.48
CA ASP A 43 -2.13 -18.08 -2.24
C ASP A 43 -1.93 -16.82 -3.10
N TYR A 44 -0.68 -16.35 -3.21
CA TYR A 44 -0.33 -15.27 -4.11
C TYR A 44 -0.67 -15.59 -5.58
N LEU A 45 -0.29 -16.78 -6.07
CA LEU A 45 -0.57 -17.17 -7.44
C LEU A 45 -2.08 -17.28 -7.72
N THR A 46 -2.87 -17.74 -6.75
CA THR A 46 -4.33 -17.81 -6.86
C THR A 46 -4.98 -16.43 -7.01
N HIS A 47 -4.46 -15.41 -6.31
CA HIS A 47 -5.15 -14.12 -6.17
C HIS A 47 -4.52 -12.96 -6.97
N ARG A 48 -3.30 -13.12 -7.49
CA ARG A 48 -2.56 -12.04 -8.16
C ARG A 48 -3.30 -11.42 -9.34
N ASP A 49 -4.03 -12.20 -10.14
CA ASP A 49 -4.72 -11.69 -11.32
C ASP A 49 -5.99 -10.91 -10.96
N ARG A 50 -6.70 -11.36 -9.91
CA ARG A 50 -7.83 -10.62 -9.32
C ARG A 50 -7.36 -9.30 -8.70
N ALA A 51 -6.26 -9.33 -7.95
CA ALA A 51 -5.65 -8.12 -7.40
C ALA A 51 -5.15 -7.17 -8.50
N PHE A 52 -4.62 -7.69 -9.60
CA PHE A 52 -4.23 -6.89 -10.76
C PHE A 52 -5.43 -6.23 -11.42
N SER A 53 -6.51 -6.98 -11.60
CA SER A 53 -7.75 -6.47 -12.19
C SER A 53 -8.35 -5.35 -11.34
N LEU A 54 -8.42 -5.56 -10.02
CA LEU A 54 -8.82 -4.53 -9.07
C LEU A 54 -7.93 -3.29 -9.19
N ALA A 55 -6.60 -3.45 -9.08
CA ALA A 55 -5.67 -2.33 -9.17
C ALA A 55 -5.81 -1.56 -10.50
N LYS A 56 -5.93 -2.27 -11.61
CA LYS A 56 -6.09 -1.68 -12.95
C LYS A 56 -7.39 -0.87 -13.07
N GLU A 57 -8.51 -1.42 -12.60
CA GLU A 57 -9.81 -0.75 -12.60
C GLU A 57 -9.76 0.53 -11.76
N ARG A 58 -9.32 0.42 -10.51
CA ARG A 58 -9.29 1.57 -9.59
C ARG A 58 -8.29 2.63 -10.04
N ILE A 59 -7.13 2.24 -10.57
CA ILE A 59 -6.20 3.18 -11.21
C ILE A 59 -6.86 3.88 -12.40
N GLY A 60 -7.57 3.17 -13.26
CA GLY A 60 -8.30 3.80 -14.37
C GLY A 60 -9.28 4.86 -13.89
N HIS A 61 -10.07 4.53 -12.86
CA HIS A 61 -11.03 5.45 -12.26
C HIS A 61 -10.35 6.71 -11.69
N PHE A 62 -9.38 6.57 -10.80
CA PHE A 62 -8.74 7.72 -10.15
C PHE A 62 -7.80 8.49 -11.09
N ASN A 63 -7.10 7.81 -11.98
CA ASN A 63 -6.22 8.48 -12.95
C ASN A 63 -7.02 9.24 -14.02
N GLY A 64 -8.31 8.92 -14.22
CA GLY A 64 -9.21 9.77 -14.99
C GLY A 64 -9.33 11.19 -14.42
N PHE A 65 -9.19 11.34 -13.10
CA PHE A 65 -9.14 12.65 -12.43
C PHE A 65 -7.74 13.30 -12.50
N TYR A 66 -6.68 12.53 -12.25
CA TYR A 66 -5.32 13.08 -12.15
C TYR A 66 -4.61 13.30 -13.49
N GLY A 67 -4.87 12.44 -14.48
CA GLY A 67 -4.24 12.51 -15.80
C GLY A 67 -2.73 12.18 -15.80
N TYR A 68 -2.23 11.42 -14.82
CA TYR A 68 -0.80 11.10 -14.75
C TYR A 68 -0.38 10.04 -15.77
N LYS A 69 0.85 10.18 -16.28
CA LYS A 69 1.53 9.11 -17.03
C LYS A 69 2.22 8.18 -16.04
N PHE A 70 2.04 6.88 -16.21
CA PHE A 70 2.74 5.83 -15.46
C PHE A 70 3.22 4.73 -16.41
N ASN A 71 4.17 3.92 -15.96
CA ASN A 71 4.77 2.89 -16.80
C ASN A 71 3.99 1.57 -16.71
N LYS A 72 3.95 0.95 -15.53
CA LYS A 72 3.36 -0.38 -15.33
C LYS A 72 2.73 -0.50 -13.95
N ILE A 73 1.73 -1.38 -13.86
CA ILE A 73 1.14 -1.86 -12.61
C ILE A 73 1.72 -3.24 -12.33
N ASN A 74 2.26 -3.45 -11.13
CA ASN A 74 2.76 -4.74 -10.70
C ASN A 74 2.05 -5.21 -9.42
N ILE A 75 1.71 -6.49 -9.37
CA ILE A 75 1.24 -7.13 -8.14
C ILE A 75 2.38 -7.95 -7.54
N LYS A 76 2.59 -7.81 -6.23
CA LYS A 76 3.67 -8.43 -5.46
C LYS A 76 3.12 -9.13 -4.22
N ASN A 77 3.92 -10.05 -3.67
CA ASN A 77 3.68 -10.67 -2.37
C ASN A 77 4.76 -10.20 -1.38
N GLN A 78 4.62 -8.95 -0.90
CA GLN A 78 5.59 -8.35 0.02
C GLN A 78 5.17 -8.57 1.47
N LYS A 79 6.16 -8.68 2.37
CA LYS A 79 5.92 -8.83 3.81
C LYS A 79 5.50 -7.53 4.47
N THR A 80 6.15 -6.44 4.10
CA THR A 80 6.08 -5.18 4.86
C THR A 80 5.60 -3.99 4.05
N ARG A 81 5.10 -4.19 2.82
CA ARG A 81 4.67 -3.08 1.97
C ARG A 81 3.33 -3.41 1.32
N TRP A 82 2.46 -2.41 1.32
CA TRP A 82 1.15 -2.44 0.65
C TRP A 82 1.22 -1.83 -0.75
N GLY A 83 2.05 -0.81 -0.92
CA GLY A 83 2.26 -0.11 -2.17
C GLY A 83 3.69 0.42 -2.31
N SER A 84 4.05 0.78 -3.55
CA SER A 84 5.18 1.66 -3.85
C SER A 84 5.11 2.23 -5.26
N CYS A 85 5.47 3.50 -5.41
CA CYS A 85 5.75 4.13 -6.70
C CYS A 85 7.25 4.34 -6.89
N SER A 86 7.81 3.85 -8.00
CA SER A 86 9.21 4.14 -8.36
C SER A 86 9.33 5.45 -9.14
N LYS A 87 10.51 6.09 -9.13
CA LYS A 87 10.81 7.25 -10.00
C LYS A 87 10.58 7.02 -11.50
N ARG A 88 10.56 5.76 -11.95
CA ARG A 88 10.25 5.38 -13.34
C ARG A 88 8.75 5.24 -13.62
N GLY A 89 7.89 5.60 -12.66
CA GLY A 89 6.43 5.49 -12.80
C GLY A 89 5.88 4.06 -12.71
N ASN A 90 6.62 3.10 -12.16
CA ASN A 90 6.06 1.79 -11.83
C ASN A 90 5.26 1.87 -10.53
N LEU A 91 3.97 1.53 -10.60
CA LEU A 91 3.08 1.38 -9.47
C LEU A 91 3.06 -0.09 -9.05
N ASN A 92 3.41 -0.36 -7.79
CA ASN A 92 3.48 -1.72 -7.28
C ASN A 92 2.55 -1.86 -6.09
N PHE A 93 1.77 -2.93 -6.06
CA PHE A 93 0.82 -3.19 -4.98
C PHE A 93 0.99 -4.61 -4.44
N ASN A 94 0.69 -4.78 -3.16
CA ASN A 94 0.56 -6.10 -2.57
C ASN A 94 -0.76 -6.74 -3.04
N TYR A 95 -0.76 -8.02 -3.43
CA TYR A 95 -1.99 -8.70 -3.87
C TYR A 95 -3.10 -8.66 -2.80
N LYS A 96 -2.71 -8.53 -1.53
CA LYS A 96 -3.63 -8.49 -0.40
C LYS A 96 -4.54 -7.26 -0.38
N ILE A 97 -4.32 -6.24 -1.21
CA ILE A 97 -5.30 -5.16 -1.40
C ILE A 97 -6.66 -5.69 -1.86
N LEU A 98 -6.68 -6.87 -2.50
CA LEU A 98 -7.89 -7.56 -2.92
C LEU A 98 -8.83 -7.90 -1.76
N PHE A 99 -8.26 -8.11 -0.57
CA PHE A 99 -9.03 -8.53 0.59
C PHE A 99 -9.50 -7.36 1.44
N LEU A 100 -8.98 -6.15 1.20
CA LEU A 100 -9.34 -4.96 1.96
C LEU A 100 -10.76 -4.49 1.60
N SER A 101 -11.39 -3.73 2.51
CA SER A 101 -12.55 -2.94 2.13
C SER A 101 -12.16 -1.99 0.98
N GLN A 102 -13.12 -1.68 0.11
CA GLN A 102 -12.86 -0.85 -1.06
C GLN A 102 -12.21 0.48 -0.68
N GLY A 103 -12.68 1.16 0.36
CA GLY A 103 -12.10 2.44 0.81
C GLY A 103 -10.62 2.35 1.24
N LEU A 104 -10.20 1.24 1.86
CA LEU A 104 -8.79 1.03 2.22
C LEU A 104 -7.94 0.68 0.99
N SER A 105 -8.47 -0.13 0.07
CA SER A 105 -7.80 -0.43 -1.20
C SER A 105 -7.60 0.83 -2.04
N ASP A 106 -8.66 1.63 -2.16
CA ASP A 106 -8.66 2.91 -2.87
C ASP A 106 -7.67 3.90 -2.26
N TYR A 107 -7.62 4.01 -0.92
CA TYR A 107 -6.63 4.84 -0.24
C TYR A 107 -5.19 4.46 -0.61
N ILE A 108 -4.84 3.16 -0.58
CA ILE A 108 -3.50 2.68 -0.95
C ILE A 108 -3.21 2.97 -2.43
N ILE A 109 -4.18 2.72 -3.32
CA ILE A 109 -4.03 2.94 -4.76
C ILE A 109 -3.81 4.42 -5.07
N VAL A 110 -4.64 5.30 -4.50
CA VAL A 110 -4.52 6.76 -4.65
C VAL A 110 -3.20 7.26 -4.07
N HIS A 111 -2.77 6.75 -2.92
CA HIS A 111 -1.49 7.12 -2.31
C HIS A 111 -0.32 6.90 -3.28
N GLU A 112 -0.21 5.70 -3.84
CA GLU A 112 0.86 5.39 -4.80
C GLU A 112 0.71 6.14 -6.13
N LEU A 113 -0.52 6.38 -6.57
CA LEU A 113 -0.78 7.17 -7.78
C LEU A 113 -0.35 8.63 -7.61
N CYS A 114 -0.62 9.24 -6.44
CA CYS A 114 -0.23 10.60 -6.12
C CYS A 114 1.29 10.80 -6.09
N HIS A 115 2.07 9.73 -5.84
CA HIS A 115 3.53 9.80 -5.93
C HIS A 115 4.05 10.13 -7.34
N LEU A 116 3.25 9.97 -8.39
CA LEU A 116 3.61 10.44 -9.73
C LEU A 116 3.63 11.97 -9.83
N GLY A 117 2.87 12.67 -8.98
CA GLY A 117 2.84 14.13 -8.89
C GLY A 117 3.78 14.70 -7.83
N GLU A 118 3.97 14.00 -6.70
CA GLU A 118 4.83 14.43 -5.60
C GLU A 118 5.41 13.22 -4.83
N PHE A 119 6.73 13.04 -4.86
CA PHE A 119 7.37 11.83 -4.28
C PHE A 119 7.57 11.86 -2.77
N ASN A 120 7.57 13.05 -2.16
CA ASN A 120 7.66 13.18 -0.71
C ASN A 120 6.26 13.37 -0.11
N HIS A 121 6.04 12.97 1.13
CA HIS A 121 4.75 13.15 1.82
C HIS A 121 4.54 14.58 2.36
N SER A 122 4.89 15.60 1.57
CA SER A 122 4.68 17.00 1.91
C SER A 122 3.19 17.39 1.92
N ARG A 123 2.90 18.62 2.33
CA ARG A 123 1.55 19.20 2.21
C ARG A 123 1.00 19.09 0.77
N LYS A 124 1.84 19.25 -0.25
CA LYS A 124 1.42 19.11 -1.66
C LYS A 124 0.92 17.69 -1.95
N PHE A 125 1.64 16.67 -1.49
CA PHE A 125 1.21 15.27 -1.63
C PHE A 125 -0.13 15.00 -0.96
N TRP A 126 -0.29 15.41 0.30
CA TRP A 126 -1.55 15.17 1.02
C TRP A 126 -2.73 15.96 0.42
N ASN A 127 -2.47 17.15 -0.14
CA ASN A 127 -3.47 17.89 -0.91
C ASN A 127 -3.87 17.15 -2.19
N LEU A 128 -2.98 16.40 -2.83
CA LEU A 128 -3.35 15.55 -3.97
C LEU A 128 -4.25 14.41 -3.51
N VAL A 129 -3.85 13.65 -2.49
CA VAL A 129 -4.63 12.53 -1.95
C VAL A 129 -6.06 12.96 -1.55
N ALA A 130 -6.17 14.11 -0.87
CA ALA A 130 -7.44 14.66 -0.40
C ALA A 130 -8.46 14.94 -1.52
N LYS A 131 -8.01 15.13 -2.77
CA LYS A 131 -8.92 15.45 -3.89
C LYS A 131 -9.84 14.30 -4.24
N THR A 132 -9.38 13.06 -4.10
CA THR A 132 -10.18 11.86 -4.44
C THR A 132 -10.48 10.99 -3.22
N VAL A 133 -9.77 11.19 -2.11
CA VAL A 133 -10.02 10.52 -0.82
C VAL A 133 -10.10 11.59 0.27
N PRO A 134 -11.21 12.34 0.37
CA PRO A 134 -11.32 13.46 1.32
C PRO A 134 -11.20 12.99 2.79
N ASP A 135 -11.67 11.78 3.10
CA ASP A 135 -11.60 11.18 4.43
C ASP A 135 -10.24 10.54 4.78
N TYR A 136 -9.18 10.80 4.00
CA TYR A 136 -7.88 10.17 4.20
C TYR A 136 -7.30 10.39 5.61
N LEU A 137 -7.62 11.51 6.27
CA LEU A 137 -7.17 11.78 7.63
C LEU A 137 -7.79 10.82 8.64
N LYS A 138 -9.06 10.44 8.46
CA LYS A 138 -9.73 9.44 9.29
C LYS A 138 -9.08 8.08 9.09
N ILE A 139 -8.88 7.68 7.83
CA ILE A 139 -8.20 6.44 7.47
C ILE A 139 -6.78 6.42 8.07
N LYS A 140 -5.99 7.49 7.92
CA LYS A 140 -4.65 7.62 8.49
C LYS A 140 -4.65 7.57 10.01
N SER A 141 -5.63 8.19 10.67
CA SER A 141 -5.79 8.14 12.13
C SER A 141 -6.10 6.73 12.63
N GLU A 142 -7.01 6.03 11.97
CA GLU A 142 -7.32 4.63 12.24
C GLU A 142 -6.08 3.75 12.07
N LEU A 143 -5.30 3.99 11.00
CA LEU A 143 -4.05 3.29 10.74
C LEU A 143 -2.95 3.66 11.76
N LYS A 144 -2.90 4.88 12.26
CA LYS A 144 -1.95 5.26 13.32
C LYS A 144 -2.26 4.59 14.66
N LYS A 145 -3.55 4.46 15.01
CA LYS A 145 -4.00 3.65 16.18
C LYS A 145 -3.63 2.18 16.04
N THR A 146 -3.31 1.76 14.81
CA THR A 146 -2.80 0.44 14.48
C THR A 146 -1.27 0.33 14.55
N GLY A 147 -0.55 1.38 14.96
CA GLY A 147 0.91 1.38 14.97
C GLY A 147 1.53 1.37 13.56
N ILE A 148 0.73 1.70 12.54
CA ILE A 148 1.14 1.69 11.14
C ILE A 148 1.41 3.11 10.71
N SER A 149 2.61 3.31 10.16
CA SER A 149 2.95 4.48 9.37
C SER A 149 3.01 4.05 7.92
N PHE A 150 2.22 4.70 7.06
CA PHE A 150 2.32 4.59 5.61
C PHE A 150 3.43 5.48 5.04
N ASP A 151 4.05 6.27 5.92
CA ASP A 151 5.17 7.16 5.68
C ASP A 151 6.50 6.44 6.00
#